data_AF-A0A0A3HYA4-F1
#
_entry.id   AF-A0A0A3HYA4-F1
#
_cell.length_a   1.000
_cell.length_b   1.000
_cell.length_c   1.000
_cell.angle_alpha   90.00
_cell.angle_beta   90.00
_cell.angle_gamma   90.00
#
_symmetry.space_group_name_H-M   'P 1'
#
loop_
_entity.id
_entity.type
_entity.pdbx_description
1 polymer ?
#
loop_
_entity_poly.entity_id
_entity_poly.type
_entity_poly.pdbx_seq_one_letter_code
_entity_poly.pdbx_strand_id
1 'polypeptide(L)'
;MISKLATDLAHRQIIVDLTIRTLERDRMHIGDFKMQKAFETWFDLKVLELHSDLKAVKAELGKISAKIQAVTPNGDFTIYTVVEQRRTFDLRYLNISLKNWTENEVRRLLGLEHKSVKVENKLRNS
;
A
#
# COMPACT_ATOMS: atom_id res chain seq x y z
N MET A 1 -6.60 -23.61 -7.54
CA MET A 1 -7.04 -22.30 -7.03
C MET A 1 -6.06 -21.90 -5.95
N ILE A 2 -5.59 -20.66 -5.94
CA ILE A 2 -4.73 -20.15 -4.86
C ILE A 2 -5.51 -20.14 -3.55
N SER A 3 -4.85 -20.38 -2.41
CA SER A 3 -5.53 -20.29 -1.12
C SER A 3 -5.97 -18.85 -0.81
N LYS A 4 -7.07 -18.71 -0.07
CA LYS A 4 -7.56 -17.40 0.40
C LYS A 4 -6.48 -16.69 1.23
N LEU A 5 -5.84 -17.43 2.13
CA LEU A 5 -4.77 -16.90 2.98
C LEU A 5 -3.60 -16.36 2.15
N ALA A 6 -3.13 -17.10 1.14
CA ALA A 6 -2.08 -16.61 0.25
C ALA A 6 -2.52 -15.37 -0.55
N THR A 7 -3.78 -15.32 -0.97
CA THR A 7 -4.33 -14.15 -1.67
C THR A 7 -4.36 -12.91 -0.77
N ASP A 8 -4.84 -13.06 0.46
CA ASP A 8 -4.95 -11.96 1.43
C ASP A 8 -3.56 -11.44 1.82
N LEU A 9 -2.60 -12.34 2.07
CA LEU A 9 -1.22 -11.97 2.38
C LEU A 9 -0.49 -11.36 1.19
N ALA A 10 -0.69 -11.88 -0.02
CA ALA A 10 -0.13 -11.29 -1.24
C ALA A 10 -0.70 -9.88 -1.46
N HIS A 11 -2.02 -9.71 -1.29
CA HIS A 11 -2.64 -8.39 -1.38
C HIS A 11 -2.04 -7.41 -0.36
N ARG A 12 -1.90 -7.81 0.90
CA ARG A 12 -1.26 -6.99 1.93
C ARG A 12 0.18 -6.64 1.55
N GLN A 13 0.96 -7.60 1.05
CA GLN A 13 2.32 -7.35 0.60
C GLN A 13 2.36 -6.30 -0.53
N ILE A 14 1.44 -6.39 -1.50
CA ILE A 14 1.34 -5.46 -2.63
C ILE A 14 1.06 -4.04 -2.14
N ILE A 15 0.06 -3.87 -1.27
CA ILE A 15 -0.31 -2.53 -0.78
C ILE A 15 0.81 -1.92 0.05
N VAL A 16 1.48 -2.69 0.92
CA VAL A 16 2.60 -2.20 1.71
C VAL A 16 3.78 -1.78 0.83
N ASP A 17 4.15 -2.59 -0.18
CA ASP A 17 5.24 -2.25 -1.11
C ASP A 17 4.94 -0.98 -1.92
N LEU A 18 3.71 -0.84 -2.42
CA LEU A 18 3.25 0.36 -3.12
C LEU A 18 3.23 1.60 -2.21
N THR A 19 2.83 1.43 -0.96
CA THR A 19 2.80 2.52 0.03
C THR A 19 4.21 3.02 0.34
N ILE A 20 5.17 2.11 0.57
CA ILE A 20 6.57 2.46 0.77
C ILE A 20 7.09 3.31 -0.39
N ARG A 21 6.94 2.82 -1.64
CA ARG A 21 7.41 3.54 -2.84
C ARG A 21 6.74 4.90 -3.00
N THR A 22 5.47 5.01 -2.64
CA THR A 22 4.73 6.26 -2.68
C THR A 22 5.32 7.25 -1.67
N LEU A 23 5.50 6.85 -0.43
CA LEU A 23 6.07 7.69 0.62
C LEU A 23 7.51 8.12 0.32
N GLU A 24 8.34 7.20 -0.18
CA GLU A 24 9.71 7.50 -0.60
C GLU A 24 9.75 8.54 -1.74
N ARG A 25 8.82 8.42 -2.70
CA ARG A 25 8.71 9.39 -3.80
C ARG A 25 8.20 10.74 -3.31
N ASP A 26 7.16 10.77 -2.50
CA ASP A 26 6.56 11.99 -1.99
C ASP A 26 7.55 12.78 -1.12
N ARG A 27 8.39 12.08 -0.35
CA ARG A 27 9.49 12.69 0.40
C ARG A 27 10.45 13.50 -0.50
N MET A 28 10.65 13.12 -1.76
CA MET A 28 11.50 13.88 -2.68
C MET A 28 10.87 15.21 -3.13
N HIS A 29 9.58 15.43 -2.86
CA HIS A 29 8.82 16.59 -3.34
C HIS A 29 8.43 17.59 -2.25
N ILE A 30 8.91 17.43 -1.00
CA ILE A 30 8.59 18.33 0.12
C ILE A 30 9.63 19.43 0.39
N GLY A 31 10.58 19.66 -0.51
CA GLY A 31 11.70 20.59 -0.29
C GLY A 31 11.27 22.03 0.03
N ASP A 32 10.14 22.49 -0.51
CA ASP A 32 9.64 23.85 -0.29
C ASP A 32 8.68 23.96 0.92
N PHE A 33 8.47 22.88 1.68
CA PHE A 33 7.53 22.88 2.78
C PHE A 33 8.12 23.60 3.99
N LYS A 34 7.39 24.57 4.56
CA LYS A 34 7.79 25.24 5.82
C LYS A 34 8.06 24.25 6.96
N MET A 35 7.38 23.10 6.94
CA MET A 35 7.50 22.03 7.93
C MET A 35 8.30 20.82 7.40
N GLN A 36 9.18 21.01 6.41
CA GLN A 36 9.96 19.95 5.75
C GLN A 36 10.56 18.96 6.74
N LYS A 37 11.33 19.43 7.74
CA LYS A 37 12.01 18.55 8.72
C LYS A 37 11.05 17.62 9.48
N ALA A 38 9.87 18.12 9.83
CA ALA A 38 8.85 17.33 10.52
C ALA A 38 8.29 16.25 9.60
N PHE A 39 8.02 16.58 8.34
CA PHE A 39 7.56 15.62 7.34
C PHE A 39 8.64 14.60 6.98
N GLU A 40 9.90 15.00 6.82
CA GLU A 40 11.02 14.08 6.59
C GLU A 40 11.12 13.05 7.71
N THR A 41 11.08 13.51 8.97
CA THR A 41 11.09 12.61 10.14
C THR A 41 9.88 11.68 10.13
N TRP A 42 8.70 12.20 9.81
CA TRP A 42 7.49 11.39 9.71
C TRP A 42 7.59 10.33 8.61
N PHE A 43 8.06 10.70 7.41
CA PHE A 43 8.29 9.78 6.31
C PHE A 43 9.28 8.68 6.71
N ASP A 44 10.42 9.04 7.31
CA ASP A 44 11.44 8.07 7.74
C ASP A 44 10.87 7.07 8.76
N LEU A 45 10.13 7.55 9.75
CA LEU A 45 9.49 6.69 10.75
C LEU A 45 8.45 5.75 10.12
N LYS A 46 7.60 6.25 9.22
CA LYS A 46 6.55 5.44 8.59
C LYS A 46 7.08 4.46 7.55
N VAL A 47 8.09 4.83 6.79
CA VAL A 47 8.78 3.90 5.87
C VAL A 47 9.45 2.77 6.66
N LEU A 48 10.09 3.08 7.79
CA LEU A 48 10.69 2.06 8.67
C LEU A 48 9.63 1.09 9.24
N GLU A 49 8.51 1.62 9.73
CA GLU A 49 7.36 0.83 10.21
C GLU A 49 6.85 -0.13 9.12
N LEU A 50 6.61 0.40 7.92
CA LEU A 50 6.12 -0.39 6.78
C LEU A 50 7.14 -1.45 6.30
N HIS A 51 8.44 -1.19 6.38
CA HIS A 51 9.45 -2.21 6.09
C HIS A 51 9.41 -3.38 7.08
N SER A 52 9.18 -3.09 8.36
CA SER A 52 8.98 -4.13 9.37
C SER A 52 7.73 -4.96 9.05
N ASP A 53 6.62 -4.31 8.71
CA ASP A 53 5.38 -4.97 8.30
C ASP A 53 5.57 -5.81 7.03
N LEU A 54 6.27 -5.28 6.03
CA LEU A 54 6.57 -6.00 4.80
C LEU A 54 7.37 -7.27 5.06
N LYS A 55 8.36 -7.19 5.98
CA LYS A 55 9.15 -8.36 6.39
C LYS A 55 8.28 -9.40 7.09
N ALA A 56 7.37 -8.97 7.97
CA ALA A 56 6.44 -9.88 8.64
C ALA A 56 5.52 -10.59 7.65
N VAL A 57 4.90 -9.85 6.72
CA VAL A 57 4.00 -10.42 5.69
C VAL A 57 4.74 -11.38 4.77
N LYS A 58 5.97 -11.05 4.34
CA LYS A 58 6.81 -11.96 3.54
C LYS A 58 7.16 -13.24 4.31
N ALA A 59 7.41 -13.14 5.62
CA ALA A 59 7.64 -14.31 6.45
C ALA A 59 6.39 -15.19 6.57
N GLU A 60 5.20 -14.60 6.71
CA GLU A 60 3.93 -15.32 6.74
C GLU A 60 3.64 -16.04 5.41
N LEU A 61 3.87 -15.39 4.27
CA LEU A 61 3.82 -16.02 2.95
C LEU A 61 4.80 -17.19 2.86
N GLY A 62 6.03 -17.01 3.35
CA GLY A 62 7.04 -18.06 3.39
C GLY A 62 6.60 -19.31 4.17
N LYS A 63 5.90 -19.14 5.31
CA LYS A 63 5.39 -20.26 6.12
C LYS A 63 4.41 -21.15 5.36
N ILE A 64 3.65 -20.58 4.43
CA ILE A 64 2.69 -21.31 3.59
C ILE A 64 3.26 -21.67 2.21
N SER A 65 4.58 -21.57 2.03
CA SER A 65 5.26 -21.80 0.74
C SER A 65 4.69 -20.93 -0.40
N ALA A 66 4.30 -19.70 -0.08
CA ALA A 66 3.82 -18.70 -1.03
C ALA A 66 4.81 -17.53 -1.20
N LYS A 67 4.83 -16.89 -2.37
CA LYS A 67 5.55 -15.64 -2.63
C LYS A 67 5.04 -14.94 -3.88
N ILE A 68 5.16 -13.61 -3.93
CA ILE A 68 5.04 -12.86 -5.18
C ILE A 68 6.35 -13.02 -5.97
N GLN A 69 6.25 -13.51 -7.20
CA GLN A 69 7.38 -13.87 -8.06
C GLN A 69 7.65 -12.83 -9.15
N ALA A 70 6.59 -12.22 -9.71
CA ALA A 70 6.72 -11.23 -10.77
C ALA A 70 5.58 -10.20 -10.73
N VAL A 71 5.82 -9.05 -11.35
CA VAL A 71 4.85 -7.97 -11.54
C VAL A 71 4.90 -7.55 -12.99
N THR A 72 3.76 -7.59 -13.67
CA THR A 72 3.65 -7.31 -15.11
C THR A 72 2.56 -6.25 -15.33
N PRO A 73 2.92 -5.03 -15.76
CA PRO A 73 1.95 -4.04 -16.22
C PRO A 73 1.19 -4.55 -17.45
N ASN A 74 -0.12 -4.33 -17.50
CA ASN A 74 -0.99 -4.73 -18.60
C ASN A 74 -2.12 -3.71 -18.82
N GLY A 75 -1.80 -2.60 -19.49
CA GLY A 75 -2.73 -1.49 -19.71
C GLY A 75 -3.24 -0.92 -18.38
N ASP A 76 -4.56 -0.90 -18.20
CA ASP A 76 -5.23 -0.43 -16.97
C ASP A 76 -5.09 -1.39 -15.79
N PHE A 77 -4.41 -2.52 -15.97
CA PHE A 77 -4.21 -3.53 -14.95
C PHE A 77 -2.73 -3.73 -14.63
N THR A 78 -2.48 -4.23 -13.44
CA THR A 78 -1.20 -4.81 -13.05
C THR A 78 -1.44 -6.26 -12.63
N ILE A 79 -0.66 -7.18 -13.19
CA ILE A 79 -0.72 -8.61 -12.88
C ILE A 79 0.43 -8.96 -11.94
N TYR A 80 0.09 -9.55 -10.80
CA TYR A 80 1.05 -10.08 -9.85
C TYR A 80 1.05 -11.60 -9.92
N THR A 81 2.17 -12.17 -10.33
CA THR A 81 2.34 -13.62 -10.39
C THR A 81 2.76 -14.12 -9.01
N VAL A 82 1.90 -14.92 -8.39
CA VAL A 82 2.10 -15.53 -7.08
C VAL A 82 2.39 -17.02 -7.24
N VAL A 83 3.44 -17.49 -6.60
CA VAL A 83 3.76 -18.92 -6.52
C VAL A 83 3.33 -19.41 -5.15
N GLU A 84 2.49 -20.44 -5.08
CA GLU A 84 2.10 -21.14 -3.86
C GLU A 84 2.28 -22.65 -4.09
N GLN A 85 3.04 -23.32 -3.22
CA GLN A 85 3.30 -24.77 -3.30
C GLN A 85 3.73 -25.24 -4.70
N ARG A 86 4.65 -24.48 -5.34
CA ARG A 86 5.17 -24.70 -6.70
C ARG A 86 4.15 -24.54 -7.83
N ARG A 87 2.94 -24.06 -7.54
CA ARG A 87 1.94 -23.68 -8.54
C ARG A 87 1.93 -22.17 -8.69
N THR A 88 1.75 -21.71 -9.92
CA THR A 88 1.74 -20.30 -10.26
C THR A 88 0.30 -19.83 -10.48
N PHE A 89 -0.01 -18.65 -9.96
CA PHE A 89 -1.32 -18.01 -10.02
C PHE A 89 -1.14 -16.54 -10.34
N ASP A 90 -2.06 -15.97 -11.11
CA ASP A 90 -2.04 -14.55 -11.43
C ASP A 90 -3.14 -13.81 -10.64
N LEU A 91 -2.73 -12.80 -9.89
CA LEU A 91 -3.62 -11.84 -9.26
C LEU A 91 -3.66 -10.57 -10.10
N ARG A 92 -4.81 -10.31 -10.71
CA ARG A 92 -5.00 -9.14 -11.59
C ARG A 92 -5.70 -8.03 -10.83
N TYR A 93 -5.08 -6.85 -10.80
CA TYR A 93 -5.64 -5.66 -10.16
C TYR A 93 -5.81 -4.55 -11.18
N LEU A 94 -6.90 -3.78 -11.06
CA LEU A 94 -7.01 -2.48 -11.72
C LEU A 94 -6.04 -1.50 -11.08
N ASN A 95 -5.35 -0.71 -11.89
CA ASN A 95 -4.39 0.30 -11.41
C ASN A 95 -5.08 1.35 -10.51
N ILE A 96 -6.31 1.74 -10.84
CA ILE A 96 -7.11 2.65 -10.01
C ILE A 96 -7.42 2.05 -8.63
N SER A 97 -7.68 0.74 -8.55
CA SER A 97 -7.93 0.08 -7.28
C SER A 97 -6.67 0.05 -6.42
N LEU A 98 -5.51 -0.27 -7.00
CA LEU A 98 -4.23 -0.23 -6.28
C LEU A 98 -3.92 1.15 -5.74
N LYS A 99 -4.18 2.20 -6.54
CA LYS A 99 -4.05 3.60 -6.09
C LYS A 99 -4.96 3.89 -4.89
N ASN A 100 -6.24 3.52 -4.95
CA ASN A 100 -7.18 3.76 -3.87
C ASN A 100 -6.78 3.03 -2.57
N TRP A 101 -6.33 1.77 -2.67
CA TRP A 101 -5.82 1.03 -1.52
C TRP A 101 -4.57 1.66 -0.91
N THR A 102 -3.65 2.12 -1.76
CA THR A 102 -2.44 2.83 -1.32
C THR A 102 -2.81 4.15 -0.63
N GLU A 103 -3.76 4.91 -1.18
CA GLU A 103 -4.24 6.15 -0.57
C GLU A 103 -4.90 5.90 0.79
N ASN A 104 -5.72 4.86 0.91
CA ASN A 104 -6.33 4.48 2.19
C ASN A 104 -5.26 4.12 3.23
N GLU A 105 -4.21 3.41 2.83
CA GLU A 105 -3.11 3.08 3.73
C GLU A 105 -2.34 4.33 4.16
N VAL A 106 -2.08 5.27 3.25
CA VAL A 106 -1.48 6.58 3.61
C VAL A 106 -2.38 7.36 4.57
N ARG A 107 -3.70 7.37 4.34
CA ARG A 107 -4.66 7.98 5.27
C ARG A 107 -4.60 7.33 6.65
N ARG A 108 -4.48 6.01 6.74
CA ARG A 108 -4.26 5.28 8.00
C ARG A 108 -3.01 5.75 8.72
N LEU A 109 -1.88 5.82 8.02
CA LEU A 109 -0.60 6.25 8.61
C LEU A 109 -0.64 7.69 9.11
N LEU A 110 -1.45 8.53 8.48
CA LEU A 110 -1.73 9.91 8.90
C LEU A 110 -2.78 10.01 10.02
N GLY A 111 -3.41 8.91 10.44
CA GLY A 111 -4.49 8.91 11.42
C GLY A 111 -5.80 9.52 10.91
N LEU A 112 -6.04 9.43 9.60
CA LEU A 112 -7.20 10.00 8.90
C LEU A 112 -8.34 8.98 8.65
N GLU A 113 -8.26 7.78 9.22
CA GLU A 113 -9.33 6.78 9.15
C GLU A 113 -10.57 7.27 9.92
N HIS A 114 -11.63 7.63 9.19
CA HIS A 114 -12.93 8.09 9.71
C HIS A 114 -12.89 9.33 10.65
N LYS A 115 -12.61 10.50 10.08
CA LYS A 115 -13.61 11.57 10.16
C LYS A 115 -14.31 11.62 8.81
N SER A 116 -15.45 10.94 8.70
CA SER A 116 -16.53 11.47 7.87
C SER A 116 -16.84 12.84 8.45
N VAL A 117 -16.07 13.86 8.06
CA VAL A 117 -16.47 15.24 8.30
C VAL A 117 -17.82 15.31 7.62
N LYS A 118 -18.88 15.41 8.42
CA LYS A 118 -20.10 16.06 7.99
C LYS A 118 -19.67 17.43 7.48
N VAL A 119 -19.24 17.51 6.21
CA VAL A 119 -19.31 18.75 5.44
C VAL A 119 -20.77 18.86 4.98
N GLU A 120 -21.69 18.74 5.92
CA GLU A 120 -23.08 19.15 5.74
C GLU A 120 -23.17 20.55 6.31
N ASN A 121 -23.32 21.51 5.40
CA ASN A 121 -23.97 22.79 5.60
C ASN A 121 -23.33 23.79 6.57
N LYS A 122 -22.31 24.53 6.09
CA LYS A 122 -22.06 25.90 6.58
C LYS A 122 -21.56 26.91 5.54
N LEU A 123 -21.82 26.67 4.24
CA LEU A 123 -21.52 27.63 3.16
C LEU A 123 -22.74 27.95 2.29
N ARG A 124 -23.95 27.87 2.84
CA ARG A 124 -25.17 28.33 2.15
C ARG A 124 -25.97 29.40 2.87
N ASN A 125 -25.58 29.83 4.08
CA ASN A 125 -26.21 30.95 4.77
C ASN A 125 -25.14 31.79 5.49
N SER A 126 -24.43 32.65 4.76
CA SER A 126 -23.75 33.84 5.27
C SER A 126 -23.69 34.86 4.15
#